data_AF-A0A2V5PMI2-F1
#
_entry.id   AF-A0A2V5PMI2-F1
#
_cell.length_a   1.000
_cell.length_b   1.000
_cell.length_c   1.000
_cell.angle_alpha   90.00
_cell.angle_beta   90.00
_cell.angle_gamma   90.00
#
_symmetry.space_group_name_H-M   'P 1'
#
loop_
_entity.id
_entity.type
_entity.pdbx_description
1 polymer ?
#
loop_
_entity_poly.entity_id
_entity_poly.type
_entity_poly.pdbx_seq_one_letter_code
_entity_poly.pdbx_strand_id
1 'polypeptide(L)'
;MAGNLIGVDATGANALGNLHGISINAASSNTIGGLATGARNIISANTNDGIILFNAAASGNLIQGNFIGTAVGGTAGLGNSLAGVGLSDAPGNTIGGTAAGAGNLISANGDAGLFLVGIGASGNQIQGNLIGSDATGTLPLGNALEGIYVERAPTNTIGGAASGAANLISANHTRGIFLTNAWHQGRRTK
;
A
#
# COMPACT_ATOMS: atom_id res chain seq x y z
N MET A 1 5.55 -10.03 10.98
CA MET A 1 4.66 -9.54 12.06
C MET A 1 3.21 -9.60 11.61
N ALA A 2 2.28 -9.86 12.53
CA ALA A 2 0.86 -10.06 12.23
C ALA A 2 0.00 -9.73 13.47
N GLY A 3 -1.26 -9.32 13.29
CA GLY A 3 -2.24 -9.14 14.36
C GLY A 3 -2.07 -7.90 15.24
N ASN A 4 -1.42 -6.84 14.75
CA ASN A 4 -1.10 -5.64 15.55
C ASN A 4 -2.06 -4.48 15.28
N LEU A 5 -2.28 -3.65 16.31
CA LEU A 5 -2.94 -2.35 16.23
C LEU A 5 -1.87 -1.26 16.31
N ILE A 6 -1.71 -0.47 15.25
CA ILE A 6 -0.60 0.47 15.08
C ILE A 6 -1.14 1.86 14.74
N GLY A 7 -0.92 2.81 15.65
CA GLY A 7 -1.39 4.19 15.56
C GLY A 7 -2.85 4.38 15.99
N VAL A 8 -3.50 3.30 16.45
CA VAL A 8 -4.86 3.31 16.99
C VAL A 8 -4.88 2.75 18.42
N ASP A 9 -5.96 3.01 19.15
CA ASP A 9 -6.16 2.46 20.49
C ASP A 9 -6.42 0.94 20.48
N ALA A 10 -6.59 0.36 21.67
CA ALA A 10 -6.83 -1.08 21.84
C ALA A 10 -8.14 -1.57 21.19
N THR A 11 -9.05 -0.67 20.84
CA THR A 11 -10.28 -1.02 20.10
C THR A 11 -10.08 -1.00 18.59
N GLY A 12 -9.01 -0.35 18.12
CA GLY A 12 -8.75 -0.12 16.71
C GLY A 12 -9.70 0.91 16.07
N ALA A 13 -10.43 1.69 16.87
CA ALA A 13 -11.43 2.64 16.41
C ALA A 13 -11.05 4.10 16.66
N ASN A 14 -10.10 4.38 17.55
CA ASN A 14 -9.67 5.75 17.85
C ASN A 14 -8.20 5.96 17.50
N ALA A 15 -7.88 7.15 16.99
CA ALA A 15 -6.53 7.58 16.65
C ALA A 15 -5.70 7.84 17.91
N LEU A 16 -4.48 7.30 17.94
CA LEU A 16 -3.42 7.66 18.90
C LEU A 16 -2.18 8.20 18.20
N GLY A 17 -1.94 7.72 16.98
CA GLY A 17 -0.86 8.12 16.09
C GLY A 17 0.52 7.56 16.43
N ASN A 18 1.34 7.46 15.40
CA ASN A 18 2.80 7.44 15.44
C ASN A 18 3.31 8.38 14.35
N LEU A 19 4.63 8.48 14.14
CA LEU A 19 5.17 9.10 12.93
C LEU A 19 4.86 8.23 11.70
N HIS A 20 5.60 7.14 11.53
CA HIS A 20 5.27 6.05 10.61
C HIS A 20 4.65 4.90 11.40
N GLY A 21 3.74 4.14 10.80
CA GLY A 21 3.24 2.92 11.42
C GLY A 21 4.31 1.82 11.43
N ILE A 22 4.84 1.49 10.26
CA ILE A 22 5.91 0.49 10.08
C ILE A 22 6.95 1.02 9.10
N SER A 23 8.23 0.89 9.43
CA SER A 23 9.35 1.24 8.55
C SER A 23 10.23 0.02 8.26
N ILE A 24 10.43 -0.30 6.99
CA ILE A 24 11.40 -1.29 6.50
C ILE A 24 12.54 -0.53 5.85
N ASN A 25 13.63 -0.36 6.60
CA ASN A 25 14.83 0.31 6.11
C ASN A 25 15.89 -0.73 5.72
N ALA A 26 16.24 -0.80 4.44
CA ALA A 26 17.33 -1.64 3.95
C ALA A 26 17.24 -3.12 4.42
N ALA A 27 16.03 -3.63 4.63
CA ALA A 27 15.77 -4.97 5.16
C ALA A 27 14.90 -5.78 4.21
N SER A 28 15.22 -7.06 4.06
CA SER A 28 14.60 -7.93 3.08
C SER A 28 13.85 -9.10 3.70
N SER A 29 12.98 -9.73 2.91
CA SER A 29 12.29 -10.97 3.27
C SER A 29 11.40 -10.88 4.51
N ASN A 30 10.85 -9.70 4.82
CA ASN A 30 9.90 -9.53 5.92
C ASN A 30 8.47 -9.79 5.44
N THR A 31 7.62 -10.30 6.33
CA THR A 31 6.18 -10.40 6.10
C THR A 31 5.42 -9.51 7.09
N ILE A 32 4.54 -8.64 6.57
CA ILE A 32 3.61 -7.82 7.33
C ILE A 32 2.20 -8.30 7.01
N GLY A 33 1.54 -8.85 8.03
CA GLY A 33 0.19 -9.40 7.95
C GLY A 33 0.17 -10.89 7.63
N GLY A 34 -0.92 -11.35 7.01
CA GLY A 34 -1.13 -12.75 6.66
C GLY A 34 -2.53 -13.01 6.12
N LEU A 35 -2.78 -14.24 5.67
CA LEU A 35 -4.03 -14.61 4.99
C LEU A 35 -5.24 -14.72 5.94
N ALA A 36 -4.99 -15.03 7.21
CA ALA A 36 -6.04 -15.14 8.22
C ALA A 36 -6.44 -13.76 8.74
N THR A 37 -7.72 -13.56 9.06
CA THR A 37 -8.22 -12.32 9.68
C THR A 37 -7.48 -11.96 10.97
N GLY A 38 -7.10 -12.94 11.79
CA GLY A 38 -6.29 -12.72 13.00
C GLY A 38 -4.83 -12.30 12.74
N ALA A 39 -4.33 -12.47 11.51
CA ALA A 39 -2.99 -12.02 11.13
C ALA A 39 -2.97 -10.58 10.62
N ARG A 40 -4.14 -9.99 10.34
CA ARG A 40 -4.29 -8.61 9.86
C ARG A 40 -3.73 -7.61 10.84
N ASN A 41 -2.89 -6.71 10.38
CA ASN A 41 -2.56 -5.51 11.14
C ASN A 41 -3.54 -4.39 10.77
N ILE A 42 -3.84 -3.51 11.74
CA ILE A 42 -4.53 -2.23 11.54
C ILE A 42 -3.48 -1.13 11.68
N ILE A 43 -3.21 -0.40 10.60
CA ILE A 43 -2.10 0.58 10.53
C ILE A 43 -2.66 1.92 10.07
N SER A 44 -2.97 2.77 11.05
CA SER A 44 -3.86 3.92 10.83
C SER A 44 -3.48 5.08 11.74
N ALA A 45 -3.95 6.28 11.38
CA ALA A 45 -3.76 7.53 12.10
C ALA A 45 -2.31 7.94 12.35
N ASN A 46 -1.34 7.39 11.60
CA ASN A 46 0.05 7.83 11.67
C ASN A 46 0.20 9.19 10.97
N THR A 47 1.10 10.04 11.47
CA THR A 47 1.30 11.41 10.96
C THR A 47 2.17 11.48 9.71
N ASN A 48 2.58 10.33 9.18
CA ASN A 48 3.33 10.14 7.94
C ASN A 48 2.75 8.89 7.24
N ASP A 49 3.56 8.11 6.50
CA ASP A 49 3.10 6.89 5.84
C ASP A 49 2.66 5.81 6.83
N GLY A 50 1.66 5.01 6.46
CA GLY A 50 1.28 3.82 7.21
C GLY A 50 2.41 2.79 7.24
N ILE A 51 2.87 2.37 6.05
CA ILE A 51 4.03 1.50 5.87
C ILE A 51 4.99 2.14 4.88
N ILE A 52 6.27 2.27 5.22
CA ILE A 52 7.32 2.78 4.31
C ILE A 52 8.43 1.74 4.13
N LEU A 53 8.75 1.42 2.87
CA LEU A 53 9.94 0.65 2.49
C LEU A 53 10.90 1.59 1.79
N PHE A 54 12.16 1.61 2.21
CA PHE A 54 13.13 2.50 1.59
C PHE A 54 14.55 1.93 1.55
N ASN A 55 15.28 2.41 0.56
CA ASN A 55 16.62 1.96 0.13
C ASN A 55 16.63 0.63 -0.64
N ALA A 56 17.65 0.44 -1.47
CA ALA A 56 17.76 -0.67 -2.40
C ALA A 56 17.77 -2.07 -1.75
N ALA A 57 18.14 -2.17 -0.47
CA ALA A 57 18.11 -3.44 0.27
C ALA A 57 16.71 -3.77 0.85
N ALA A 58 15.76 -2.83 0.84
CA ALA A 58 14.36 -3.09 1.20
C ALA A 58 13.64 -3.89 0.10
N SER A 59 13.92 -5.19 0.04
CA SER A 59 13.53 -6.05 -1.08
C SER A 59 12.91 -7.38 -0.66
N GLY A 60 12.08 -7.96 -1.53
CA GLY A 60 11.45 -9.26 -1.26
C GLY A 60 10.52 -9.25 -0.04
N ASN A 61 10.02 -8.09 0.37
CA ASN A 61 9.07 -7.99 1.48
C ASN A 61 7.65 -8.27 0.98
N LEU A 62 6.84 -8.89 1.85
CA LEU A 62 5.45 -9.25 1.59
C LEU A 62 4.53 -8.49 2.55
N ILE A 63 3.68 -7.63 2.02
CA ILE A 63 2.66 -6.89 2.76
C ILE A 63 1.31 -7.42 2.33
N GLN A 64 0.62 -8.19 3.16
CA GLN A 64 -0.62 -8.86 2.77
C GLN A 64 -1.67 -8.88 3.89
N GLY A 65 -2.94 -8.79 3.52
CA GLY A 65 -4.08 -8.95 4.42
C GLY A 65 -4.23 -7.87 5.50
N ASN A 66 -3.58 -6.71 5.34
CA ASN A 66 -3.62 -5.59 6.29
C ASN A 66 -4.74 -4.60 5.98
N PHE A 67 -5.18 -3.85 7.00
CA PHE A 67 -6.00 -2.65 6.86
C PHE A 67 -5.14 -1.43 7.15
N ILE A 68 -5.09 -0.50 6.21
CA ILE A 68 -4.16 0.62 6.20
C ILE A 68 -4.94 1.91 5.92
N GLY A 69 -5.02 2.77 6.94
CA GLY A 69 -5.76 4.04 6.92
C GLY A 69 -7.24 3.93 7.34
N THR A 70 -7.69 2.77 7.81
CA THR A 70 -9.07 2.55 8.28
C THR A 70 -9.11 2.06 9.73
N ALA A 71 -10.27 2.18 10.37
CA ALA A 71 -10.55 1.51 11.65
C ALA A 71 -10.60 -0.02 11.47
N VAL A 72 -10.58 -0.78 12.57
CA VAL A 72 -10.56 -2.26 12.55
C VAL A 72 -11.65 -2.92 11.70
N GLY A 73 -12.81 -2.28 11.54
CA GLY A 73 -13.91 -2.76 10.70
C GLY A 73 -13.73 -2.50 9.20
N GLY A 74 -12.76 -1.67 8.80
CA GLY A 74 -12.49 -1.33 7.40
C GLY A 74 -13.57 -0.49 6.71
N THR A 75 -14.50 0.09 7.46
CA THR A 75 -15.63 0.89 6.96
C THR A 75 -15.55 2.36 7.35
N ALA A 76 -14.72 2.71 8.33
CA ALA A 76 -14.47 4.08 8.77
C ALA A 76 -13.01 4.46 8.53
N GLY A 77 -12.77 5.68 8.06
CA GLY A 77 -11.44 6.21 7.82
C GLY A 77 -10.76 6.64 9.11
N LEU A 78 -9.49 6.24 9.27
CA LEU A 78 -8.55 6.73 10.26
C LEU A 78 -7.22 6.93 9.53
N GLY A 79 -7.24 7.74 8.48
CA GLY A 79 -6.14 7.86 7.52
C GLY A 79 -4.78 8.08 8.14
N ASN A 80 -3.76 7.48 7.54
CA ASN A 80 -2.40 7.99 7.72
C ASN A 80 -2.29 9.34 6.99
N SER A 81 -1.45 10.26 7.45
CA SER A 81 -1.41 11.63 6.90
C SER A 81 -0.79 11.71 5.50
N LEU A 82 0.09 10.76 5.15
CA LEU A 82 0.63 10.63 3.80
C LEU A 82 0.12 9.34 3.13
N ALA A 83 1.00 8.54 2.52
CA ALA A 83 0.58 7.37 1.78
C ALA A 83 0.17 6.22 2.71
N GLY A 84 -0.69 5.34 2.21
CA GLY A 84 -0.95 4.08 2.91
C GLY A 84 0.32 3.22 2.92
N VAL A 85 0.88 2.97 1.73
CA VAL A 85 2.14 2.25 1.56
C VAL A 85 3.07 3.01 0.61
N GLY A 86 4.25 3.41 1.11
CA GLY A 86 5.30 4.04 0.33
C GLY A 86 6.45 3.08 0.01
N LEU A 87 6.97 3.15 -1.22
CA LEU A 87 8.17 2.44 -1.68
C LEU A 87 9.13 3.45 -2.30
N SER A 88 10.23 3.74 -1.61
CA SER A 88 11.26 4.69 -2.06
C SER A 88 12.55 3.96 -2.37
N ASP A 89 12.87 3.83 -3.66
CA ASP A 89 14.02 3.05 -4.13
C ASP A 89 14.06 1.60 -3.57
N ALA A 90 12.89 1.00 -3.33
CA ALA A 90 12.71 -0.33 -2.74
C ALA A 90 12.24 -1.37 -3.79
N PRO A 91 13.11 -2.31 -4.23
CA PRO A 91 12.81 -3.21 -5.34
C PRO A 91 12.16 -4.54 -4.92
N GLY A 92 11.39 -5.15 -5.82
CA GLY A 92 11.02 -6.57 -5.72
C GLY A 92 10.13 -6.94 -4.53
N ASN A 93 9.28 -6.02 -4.06
CA ASN A 93 8.34 -6.25 -2.97
C ASN A 93 6.95 -6.63 -3.50
N THR A 94 6.17 -7.33 -2.67
CA THR A 94 4.79 -7.73 -2.99
C THR A 94 3.82 -7.06 -2.02
N ILE A 95 2.87 -6.31 -2.56
CA ILE A 95 1.79 -5.63 -1.84
C ILE A 95 0.50 -6.30 -2.26
N GLY A 96 -0.02 -7.14 -1.38
CA GLY A 96 -1.19 -7.97 -1.56
C GLY A 96 -0.81 -9.38 -2.00
N GLY A 97 -1.62 -9.96 -2.89
CA GLY A 97 -1.41 -11.30 -3.44
C GLY A 97 -2.70 -11.88 -4.02
N THR A 98 -2.59 -13.03 -4.70
CA THR A 98 -3.71 -13.69 -5.37
C THR A 98 -4.52 -14.62 -4.47
N ALA A 99 -3.96 -15.02 -3.32
CA ALA A 99 -4.66 -15.86 -2.36
C ALA A 99 -5.80 -15.09 -1.69
N ALA A 100 -6.90 -15.79 -1.37
CA ALA A 100 -7.99 -15.20 -0.59
C ALA A 100 -7.44 -14.66 0.75
N GLY A 101 -7.77 -13.41 1.06
CA GLY A 101 -7.27 -12.70 2.24
C GLY A 101 -5.88 -12.07 2.10
N ALA A 102 -5.17 -12.26 0.98
CA ALA A 102 -3.86 -11.63 0.76
C ALA A 102 -3.97 -10.13 0.42
N GLY A 103 -5.08 -9.72 -0.23
CA GLY A 103 -5.35 -8.32 -0.55
C GLY A 103 -5.33 -7.41 0.68
N ASN A 104 -4.62 -6.28 0.59
CA ASN A 104 -4.72 -5.23 1.61
C ASN A 104 -5.91 -4.31 1.32
N LEU A 105 -6.48 -3.74 2.38
CA LEU A 105 -7.40 -2.60 2.31
C LEU A 105 -6.60 -1.32 2.54
N ILE A 106 -6.53 -0.44 1.55
CA ILE A 106 -5.69 0.77 1.57
C ILE A 106 -6.56 1.98 1.19
N SER A 107 -7.06 2.66 2.21
CA SER A 107 -8.18 3.60 2.07
C SER A 107 -8.07 4.73 3.08
N ALA A 108 -8.72 5.86 2.78
CA ALA A 108 -8.77 7.06 3.61
C ALA A 108 -7.39 7.69 3.98
N ASN A 109 -6.29 7.34 3.32
CA ASN A 109 -4.99 7.96 3.56
C ASN A 109 -4.94 9.39 2.99
N GLY A 110 -4.11 10.26 3.57
CA GLY A 110 -4.02 11.69 3.27
C GLY A 110 -3.25 12.05 1.99
N ASP A 111 -2.62 11.07 1.35
CA ASP A 111 -1.99 11.17 0.03
C ASP A 111 -2.49 10.01 -0.86
N ALA A 112 -1.63 9.39 -1.65
CA ALA A 112 -1.93 8.21 -2.45
C ALA A 112 -2.12 6.95 -1.58
N GLY A 113 -2.94 6.01 -2.03
CA GLY A 113 -3.02 4.70 -1.39
C GLY A 113 -1.67 3.98 -1.39
N LEU A 114 -1.08 3.83 -2.57
CA LEU A 114 0.30 3.36 -2.75
C LEU A 114 1.12 4.41 -3.51
N PHE A 115 2.32 4.70 -3.02
CA PHE A 115 3.27 5.59 -3.67
C PHE A 115 4.60 4.89 -3.94
N LEU A 116 4.95 4.70 -5.21
CA LEU A 116 6.20 4.09 -5.66
C LEU A 116 7.05 5.19 -6.31
N VAL A 117 8.23 5.46 -5.73
CA VAL A 117 9.09 6.55 -6.16
C VAL A 117 10.55 6.13 -6.26
N GLY A 118 11.22 6.63 -7.30
CA GLY A 118 12.64 6.41 -7.51
C GLY A 118 12.94 5.19 -8.37
N ILE A 119 14.10 5.21 -9.02
CA ILE A 119 14.49 4.20 -10.02
C ILE A 119 14.70 2.83 -9.40
N GLY A 120 15.02 2.78 -8.10
CA GLY A 120 15.14 1.54 -7.33
C GLY A 120 13.80 0.92 -6.98
N ALA A 121 12.68 1.66 -7.00
CA ALA A 121 11.35 1.13 -6.72
C ALA A 121 10.82 0.35 -7.93
N SER A 122 11.47 -0.77 -8.25
CA SER A 122 11.28 -1.52 -9.48
C SER A 122 10.94 -2.98 -9.22
N GLY A 123 10.23 -3.61 -10.15
CA GLY A 123 9.91 -5.03 -10.04
C GLY A 123 8.95 -5.36 -8.89
N ASN A 124 8.23 -4.38 -8.35
CA ASN A 124 7.23 -4.61 -7.31
C ASN A 124 5.93 -5.16 -7.90
N GLN A 125 5.24 -5.98 -7.12
CA GLN A 125 3.95 -6.57 -7.48
C GLN A 125 2.85 -6.01 -6.58
N ILE A 126 1.79 -5.46 -7.19
CA ILE A 126 0.65 -4.89 -6.49
C ILE A 126 -0.59 -5.65 -6.95
N GLN A 127 -1.10 -6.56 -6.12
CA GLN A 127 -2.10 -7.55 -6.55
C GLN A 127 -3.21 -7.73 -5.52
N GLY A 128 -4.45 -7.87 -5.99
CA GLY A 128 -5.58 -8.26 -5.15
C GLY A 128 -6.01 -7.25 -4.08
N ASN A 129 -5.52 -6.01 -4.13
CA ASN A 129 -5.82 -5.00 -3.10
C ASN A 129 -7.17 -4.31 -3.34
N LEU A 130 -7.78 -3.84 -2.25
CA LEU A 130 -8.89 -2.89 -2.25
C LEU A 130 -8.33 -1.50 -1.94
N ILE A 131 -8.42 -0.56 -2.87
CA ILE A 131 -7.80 0.76 -2.76
C ILE A 131 -8.86 1.85 -2.96
N GLY A 132 -9.12 2.61 -1.89
CA GLY A 132 -10.12 3.68 -1.87
C GLY A 132 -11.58 3.20 -1.75
N SER A 133 -11.80 1.97 -1.30
CA SER A 133 -13.11 1.43 -0.94
C SER A 133 -13.14 0.97 0.53
N ASP A 134 -14.30 0.60 1.04
CA ASP A 134 -14.43 -0.11 2.31
C ASP A 134 -14.00 -1.58 2.19
N ALA A 135 -13.99 -2.31 3.30
CA ALA A 135 -13.62 -3.73 3.34
C ALA A 135 -14.48 -4.65 2.46
N THR A 136 -15.68 -4.20 2.05
CA THR A 136 -16.54 -4.95 1.13
C THR A 136 -16.25 -4.66 -0.33
N GLY A 137 -15.51 -3.58 -0.63
CA GLY A 137 -15.27 -3.12 -1.99
C GLY A 137 -16.48 -2.42 -2.63
N THR A 138 -17.47 -2.00 -1.85
CA THR A 138 -18.74 -1.47 -2.38
C THR A 138 -19.03 -0.03 -1.99
N LEU A 139 -18.49 0.45 -0.87
CA LEU A 139 -18.69 1.81 -0.40
C LEU A 139 -17.41 2.64 -0.60
N PRO A 140 -17.56 3.94 -0.94
CA PRO A 140 -16.41 4.81 -1.14
C PRO A 140 -15.70 5.09 0.19
N LEU A 141 -14.37 4.93 0.17
CA LEU A 141 -13.50 5.33 1.27
C LEU A 141 -12.14 5.77 0.68
N GLY A 142 -12.21 6.74 -0.23
CA GLY A 142 -11.10 7.17 -1.06
C GLY A 142 -9.88 7.63 -0.30
N ASN A 143 -8.69 7.41 -0.88
CA ASN A 143 -7.51 8.16 -0.47
C ASN A 143 -7.62 9.61 -0.99
N ALA A 144 -6.95 10.55 -0.32
CA ALA A 144 -7.11 11.97 -0.57
C ALA A 144 -6.51 12.43 -1.92
N LEU A 145 -5.59 11.64 -2.49
CA LEU A 145 -5.05 11.85 -3.83
C LEU A 145 -5.28 10.62 -4.72
N GLU A 146 -4.21 9.95 -5.16
CA GLU A 146 -4.29 8.82 -6.07
C GLU A 146 -4.61 7.49 -5.38
N GLY A 147 -5.12 6.52 -6.14
CA GLY A 147 -5.11 5.13 -5.67
C GLY A 147 -3.68 4.57 -5.65
N ILE A 148 -3.02 4.62 -6.82
CA ILE A 148 -1.63 4.22 -6.99
C ILE A 148 -0.88 5.30 -7.77
N TYR A 149 0.19 5.82 -7.19
CA TYR A 149 1.08 6.78 -7.83
C TYR A 149 2.46 6.14 -8.07
N VAL A 150 2.93 6.15 -9.31
CA VAL A 150 4.24 5.60 -9.72
C VAL A 150 5.05 6.71 -10.39
N GLU A 151 6.15 7.09 -9.76
CA GLU A 151 7.05 8.15 -10.22
C GLU A 151 8.49 7.64 -10.38
N ARG A 152 8.99 7.66 -11.62
CA ARG A 152 10.36 7.19 -11.94
C ARG A 152 10.65 5.76 -11.46
N ALA A 153 9.61 4.93 -11.34
CA ALA A 153 9.66 3.60 -10.76
C ALA A 153 9.34 2.54 -11.84
N PRO A 154 10.35 2.05 -12.58
CA PRO A 154 10.13 1.21 -13.75
C PRO A 154 9.74 -0.23 -13.38
N THR A 155 9.20 -0.97 -14.36
CA THR A 155 9.01 -2.43 -14.31
C THR A 155 8.18 -2.95 -13.13
N ASN A 156 7.27 -2.16 -12.59
CA ASN A 156 6.30 -2.61 -11.58
C ASN A 156 5.07 -3.24 -12.24
N THR A 157 4.46 -4.21 -11.56
CA THR A 157 3.23 -4.87 -12.01
C THR A 157 2.06 -4.45 -11.12
N ILE A 158 1.05 -3.81 -11.71
CA ILE A 158 -0.21 -3.46 -11.05
C ILE A 158 -1.29 -4.38 -11.61
N GLY A 159 -1.76 -5.31 -10.79
CA GLY A 159 -2.70 -6.35 -11.19
C GLY A 159 -1.99 -7.60 -11.71
N GLY A 160 -2.67 -8.36 -12.55
CA GLY A 160 -2.12 -9.54 -13.22
C GLY A 160 -3.21 -10.37 -13.90
N ALA A 161 -2.79 -11.33 -14.73
CA ALA A 161 -3.71 -12.24 -15.42
C ALA A 161 -4.21 -13.41 -14.55
N ALA A 162 -3.54 -13.68 -13.42
CA ALA A 162 -3.97 -14.72 -12.50
C ALA A 162 -5.27 -14.32 -11.78
N SER A 163 -6.12 -15.32 -11.49
CA SER A 163 -7.30 -15.10 -10.66
C SER A 163 -6.90 -14.48 -9.31
N GLY A 164 -7.65 -13.48 -8.85
CA GLY A 164 -7.35 -12.74 -7.63
C GLY A 164 -6.23 -11.69 -7.74
N ALA A 165 -5.55 -11.57 -8.90
CA ALA A 165 -4.49 -10.56 -9.05
C ALA A 165 -5.03 -9.14 -9.24
N ALA A 166 -6.26 -8.99 -9.74
CA ALA A 166 -6.86 -7.68 -10.01
C ALA A 166 -7.00 -6.85 -8.72
N ASN A 167 -6.57 -5.59 -8.76
CA ASN A 167 -6.87 -4.64 -7.70
C ASN A 167 -8.22 -3.99 -7.96
N LEU A 168 -9.02 -3.76 -6.92
CA LEU A 168 -10.14 -2.83 -6.97
C LEU A 168 -9.63 -1.43 -6.60
N ILE A 169 -9.77 -0.47 -7.51
CA ILE A 169 -9.32 0.91 -7.29
C ILE A 169 -10.51 1.84 -7.55
N SER A 170 -10.99 2.51 -6.51
CA SER A 170 -12.23 3.29 -6.57
C SER A 170 -12.15 4.53 -5.67
N ALA A 171 -12.99 5.52 -5.94
CA ALA A 171 -13.28 6.68 -5.08
C ALA A 171 -12.08 7.51 -4.55
N ASN A 172 -10.85 7.29 -5.03
CA ASN A 172 -9.72 8.18 -4.76
C ASN A 172 -10.00 9.57 -5.36
N HIS A 173 -9.59 10.63 -4.67
CA HIS A 173 -10.09 11.98 -4.98
C HIS A 173 -9.42 12.66 -6.19
N THR A 174 -8.32 12.11 -6.72
CA THR A 174 -7.72 12.61 -7.97
C THR A 174 -7.77 11.58 -9.10
N ARG A 175 -6.93 10.53 -9.05
CA ARG A 175 -6.77 9.54 -10.12
C ARG A 175 -6.73 8.13 -9.54
N GLY A 176 -7.22 7.15 -10.29
CA GLY A 176 -7.09 5.74 -9.91
C GLY A 176 -5.62 5.29 -9.92
N ILE A 177 -4.98 5.42 -11.08
CA ILE A 177 -3.56 5.11 -11.28
C ILE A 177 -2.91 6.31 -11.98
N PHE A 178 -1.80 6.82 -11.44
CA PHE A 178 -0.99 7.86 -12.07
C PHE A 178 0.44 7.35 -12.29
N LEU A 179 0.88 7.36 -13.55
CA LEU A 179 2.23 6.97 -13.95
C LEU A 179 2.94 8.21 -14.50
N THR A 180 4.09 8.57 -13.93
CA THR A 180 4.87 9.72 -14.38
C THR A 180 6.36 9.40 -14.47
N ASN A 181 7.05 10.17 -15.32
CA ASN A 181 8.50 10.12 -15.46
C ASN A 181 9.04 8.70 -15.74
N ALA A 182 8.29 7.90 -16.52
CA ALA A 182 8.74 6.63 -17.07
C ALA A 182 9.82 6.93 -18.12
N TRP A 183 11.09 6.79 -17.76
CA TRP A 183 12.17 7.01 -18.72
C TRP A 183 12.09 6.00 -19.87
N HIS A 184 11.64 6.48 -21.04
CA HIS A 184 12.02 5.92 -22.33
C HIS A 184 13.51 6.24 -22.56
N GLN A 185 14.40 5.32 -22.21
CA GLN A 185 15.77 5.33 -22.75
C GLN A 185 15.75 4.68 -24.15
N GLY A 186 15.88 5.50 -25.20
CA GLY A 186 16.11 5.10 -26.61
C GLY A 186 14.90 5.32 -27.53
N ARG A 187 14.94 6.11 -28.61
CA ARG A 187 16.00 6.30 -29.60
C ARG A 187 16.13 7.77 -30.04
N ARG A 188 17.28 8.37 -29.77
CA ARG A 188 17.92 9.27 -30.74
C ARG A 188 19.25 8.64 -31.11
N THR A 189 19.24 7.82 -32.14
CA THR A 189 20.45 7.54 -32.90
C THR A 189 20.92 8.87 -33.49
N LYS A 190 22.22 9.14 -33.37
CA LYS A 190 22.90 10.14 -34.19
C LYS A 190 22.76 9.78 -35.67
#